data_AF-A0A517WXR3-F1
#
_entry.id   AF-A0A517WXR3-F1
#
_cell.length_a   1.000
_cell.length_b   1.000
_cell.length_c   1.000
_cell.angle_alpha   90.00
_cell.angle_beta   90.00
_cell.angle_gamma   90.00
#
_symmetry.space_group_name_H-M   'P 1'
#
loop_
_entity.id
_entity.type
_entity.pdbx_description
1 polymer ?
#
loop_
_entity_poly.entity_id
_entity_poly.type
_entity_poly.pdbx_seq_one_letter_code
_entity_poly.pdbx_strand_id
1 'polypeptide(L)' 'MRQETNSKEFTLIELLVVIAFLIVLLLPTIQQAIETTRKHSCRTNLEQIGLTFYNYLETYKVFPPGYIQTSQSNRN' A
#
# COMPACT_ATOMS: atom_id res chain seq x y z
N MET A 1 2.83 7.17 -59.79
CA MET A 1 2.12 6.73 -58.58
C MET A 1 2.79 7.39 -57.38
N ARG A 2 2.26 8.54 -56.93
CA ARG A 2 2.75 9.21 -55.71
C ARG A 2 1.89 8.71 -54.55
N GLN A 3 2.51 8.03 -53.58
CA GLN A 3 1.84 7.68 -52.34
C GLN A 3 1.77 8.94 -51.47
N GLU A 4 0.56 9.41 -51.20
CA GLU A 4 0.29 10.39 -50.16
C GLU A 4 0.44 9.68 -48.81
N THR A 5 1.54 9.95 -48.10
CA THR A 5 1.67 9.54 -46.71
C THR A 5 0.75 10.43 -45.89
N ASN A 6 -0.47 9.94 -45.61
CA ASN A 6 -1.41 10.56 -44.69
C ASN A 6 -0.80 10.54 -43.28
N SER A 7 -0.03 11.57 -42.97
CA SER A 7 0.36 11.90 -41.61
C SER A 7 -0.91 12.26 -40.87
N LYS A 8 -1.50 11.29 -40.17
CA LYS A 8 -2.63 11.50 -39.29
C LYS A 8 -2.18 12.43 -38.18
N GLU A 9 -2.59 13.69 -38.26
CA GLU A 9 -2.54 14.58 -37.10
C GLU A 9 -3.49 13.98 -36.06
N PHE A 10 -2.90 13.39 -35.01
CA PHE A 10 -3.65 12.83 -33.90
C PHE A 10 -4.43 13.97 -33.24
N THR A 11 -5.75 13.91 -33.32
CA THR A 11 -6.57 14.96 -32.70
C THR A 11 -6.42 14.86 -31.19
N LEU A 12 -6.22 15.99 -30.51
CA LEU A 12 -6.13 16.07 -29.04
C LEU A 12 -7.29 15.33 -28.35
N ILE A 13 -8.46 15.33 -29.00
CA ILE A 13 -9.70 14.67 -28.57
C ILE A 13 -9.51 13.15 -28.51
N GLU A 14 -8.87 12.54 -29.49
CA GLU A 14 -8.65 11.09 -29.54
C GLU A 14 -7.72 10.63 -28.40
N LEU A 15 -6.69 11.42 -28.07
CA LEU A 15 -5.86 11.19 -26.88
C LEU A 15 -6.68 11.25 -25.59
N LEU A 16 -7.51 12.28 -25.47
CA LEU A 16 -8.29 12.60 -24.27
C LEU A 16 -9.34 11.52 -23.97
N VAL A 17 -10.00 10.99 -25.00
CA VAL A 17 -11.00 9.93 -24.83
C VAL A 17 -10.34 8.62 -24.39
N VAL A 18 -9.15 8.31 -24.92
CA VAL A 18 -8.42 7.08 -24.55
C VAL A 18 -7.99 7.13 -23.08
N ILE A 19 -7.37 8.23 -22.63
CA ILE A 19 -6.97 8.35 -21.21
C ILE A 19 -8.19 8.34 -20.27
N ALA A 20 -9.31 8.96 -20.68
CA ALA A 20 -10.53 8.99 -19.89
C ALA A 20 -11.14 7.59 -19.73
N PHE A 21 -11.21 6.80 -20.80
CA PHE A 21 -11.72 5.43 -20.74
C PHE A 21 -10.87 4.53 -19.85
N LEU A 22 -9.54 4.64 -19.93
CA LEU A 22 -8.63 3.89 -19.07
C LEU A 22 -8.87 4.17 -17.58
N ILE A 23 -9.10 5.43 -17.20
CA ILE A 23 -9.38 5.81 -15.81
C ILE A 23 -10.76 5.31 -15.36
N VAL A 24 -11.79 5.48 -16.21
CA VAL A 24 -13.16 5.05 -15.92
C VAL A 24 -13.24 3.53 -15.65
N LEU A 25 -12.47 2.73 -16.38
CA LEU A 25 -12.37 1.29 -16.14
C LEU A 25 -11.58 0.92 -14.88
N LEU A 26 -10.67 1.79 -14.43
CA LEU A 26 -9.87 1.58 -13.22
C LEU A 26 -10.68 1.82 -11.94
N LEU A 27 -11.57 2.83 -11.92
CA LEU A 27 -12.39 3.17 -10.74
C LEU A 27 -13.11 2.00 -10.05
N PRO A 28 -13.83 1.10 -10.76
CA PRO A 28 -14.52 -0.02 -10.10
C PRO A 28 -13.55 -1.04 -9.49
N THR A 29 -12.34 -1.13 -10.02
CA THR A 29 -11.32 -2.10 -9.57
C THR A 29 -10.57 -1.60 -8.33
N ILE A 30 -10.44 -0.28 -8.14
CA ILE A 30 -9.72 0.34 -7.01
C ILE A 30 -10.39 0.05 -5.66
N GLN A 31 -11.71 -0.09 -5.61
CA GLN A 31 -12.45 -0.39 -4.38
C GLN A 31 -12.02 -1.75 -3.79
N GLN A 32 -11.89 -2.77 -4.63
CA GLN A 32 -11.44 -4.10 -4.20
C GLN A 32 -9.99 -4.07 -3.67
N ALA A 33 -9.13 -3.25 -4.27
CA ALA A 33 -7.76 -3.07 -3.80
C ALA A 33 -7.70 -2.34 -2.44
N ILE A 34 -8.57 -1.38 -2.17
CA ILE A 34 -8.59 -0.65 -0.89
C ILE A 34 -9.15 -1.53 0.24
N GLU A 35 -10.24 -2.26 -0.02
CA GLU A 35 -10.82 -3.16 0.97
C GLU A 35 -9.86 -4.30 1.35
N THR A 36 -9.14 -4.83 0.36
CA THR A 36 -8.07 -5.81 0.62
C THR A 36 -6.88 -5.17 1.33
N THR A 37 -6.49 -3.95 1.00
CA THR A 37 -5.39 -3.22 1.69
C THR A 37 -5.70 -2.97 3.16
N ARG A 38 -6.94 -2.59 3.50
CA ARG A 38 -7.35 -2.40 4.92
C ARG A 38 -7.25 -3.68 5.73
N LYS A 39 -7.72 -4.80 5.16
CA LYS A 39 -7.59 -6.13 5.77
C LYS A 39 -6.13 -6.56 5.84
N HIS A 40 -5.35 -6.30 4.79
CA HIS A 40 -3.94 -6.63 4.70
C HIS A 40 -3.10 -5.85 5.71
N SER A 41 -3.36 -4.56 5.91
CA SER A 41 -2.67 -3.73 6.90
C SER A 41 -2.82 -4.31 8.31
N CYS A 42 -4.03 -4.66 8.73
CA CYS A 42 -4.26 -5.31 10.02
C CYS A 42 -3.51 -6.65 10.14
N ARG A 43 -3.60 -7.49 9.10
CA ARG A 43 -2.91 -8.78 9.06
C ARG A 43 -1.39 -8.63 9.16
N THR A 44 -0.79 -7.74 8.37
CA THR A 44 0.65 -7.50 8.38
C THR A 44 1.13 -6.96 9.72
N ASN A 45 0.36 -6.10 10.37
CA ASN A 45 0.69 -5.60 11.71
C ASN A 45 0.75 -6.76 12.72
N LEU A 46 -0.22 -7.68 12.69
CA LEU A 46 -0.22 -8.86 13.57
C LEU A 46 0.93 -9.82 13.26
N GLU A 47 1.23 -10.06 11.99
CA GLU A 47 2.38 -10.87 11.56
C GLU A 47 3.70 -10.25 12.06
N GLN A 48 3.85 -8.92 11.97
CA GLN A 48 5.03 -8.19 12.47
C GLN A 48 5.16 -8.24 14.00
N ILE A 49 4.06 -8.11 14.73
CA ILE A 49 4.05 -8.27 16.21
C ILE A 49 4.48 -9.69 16.59
N GLY A 50 3.94 -10.70 15.93
CA GLY A 50 4.29 -12.11 16.16
C GLY A 50 5.77 -12.41 15.90
N LEU A 51 6.30 -11.92 14.78
CA LEU A 51 7.74 -12.01 14.48
C LEU A 51 8.59 -11.33 15.55
N THR A 52 8.19 -10.14 16.00
CA THR A 52 8.90 -9.41 17.05
C THR A 52 8.94 -10.19 18.36
N PHE A 53 7.82 -10.81 18.73
CA PHE A 53 7.72 -11.64 19.94
C PHE A 53 8.57 -12.90 19.82
N TYR A 54 8.57 -13.54 18.65
CA TYR A 54 9.42 -14.70 18.37
C TYR A 54 10.90 -14.34 18.49
N ASN A 55 11.35 -13.25 17.85
CA ASN A 55 12.73 -12.78 17.93
C ASN A 55 13.14 -12.43 19.37
N TYR A 56 12.23 -11.82 20.14
CA TYR A 56 12.45 -11.51 21.55
C TYR A 56 12.59 -12.77 22.38
N LEU A 57 11.70 -13.75 22.18
CA LEU A 57 11.76 -15.06 22.85
C LEU A 57 13.03 -15.83 22.49
N GLU A 58 13.46 -15.79 21.23
CA GLU A 58 14.70 -16.44 20.79
C GLU A 58 15.92 -15.87 21.52
N THR A 59 15.98 -14.55 21.65
CA THR A 59 17.12 -13.82 22.24
C THR A 59 17.12 -13.88 23.77
N TYR A 60 15.99 -13.58 24.40
CA TYR A 60 15.88 -13.37 25.85
C TYR A 60 15.27 -14.57 26.59
N LYS A 61 14.80 -15.59 25.86
CA LYS A 61 14.17 -16.81 26.39
C LYS A 61 12.94 -16.55 27.29
N VAL A 62 12.40 -15.35 27.26
CA VAL A 62 11.21 -14.91 27.99
C VAL A 62 10.34 -14.04 27.06
N PHE A 63 9.04 -13.93 27.32
CA PHE A 63 8.16 -13.03 26.56
C PHE A 63 8.35 -11.57 27.00
N PRO A 64 8.07 -10.57 26.12
CA PRO A 64 8.24 -9.16 26.46
C PRO A 64 7.26 -8.73 27.58
N PRO A 65 7.68 -7.82 28.47
CA PRO A 65 6.84 -7.33 29.57
C PRO A 65 5.67 -6.49 29.01
N GLY A 66 4.43 -6.83 29.38
CA GLY A 66 3.23 -6.11 28.93
C GLY A 66 3.05 -4.72 29.58
N TYR A 67 3.77 -4.45 30.67
CA TYR A 67 3.79 -3.16 31.34
C TYR A 67 5.16 -2.97 32.02
N ILE A 68 5.77 -1.81 31.81
CA ILE A 68 7.00 -1.40 32.49
C ILE A 68 6.69 -0.17 33.34
N GLN A 69 6.80 -0.33 34.65
CA GLN A 69 6.64 0.78 35.57
C GLN A 69 8.00 1.47 35.72
N THR A 70 8.21 2.54 34.94
CA THR A 70 9.38 3.40 35.15
C THR A 70 9.09 4.25 36.38
N SER A 71 9.76 3.97 37.49
CA SER A 71 9.78 4.88 38.63
C SER A 71 10.46 6.17 38.17
N GLN A 72 9.66 7.17 37.81
CA GLN A 72 10.17 8.53 37.59
C GLN A 72 10.68 9.07 38.93
N SER A 73 11.93 8.77 39.24
CA SER A 73 12.70 9.49 40.24
C SER A 73 12.88 10.91 39.73
N ASN A 74 11.99 11.80 40.16
CA ASN A 74 12.06 13.24 39.99
C ASN A 74 13.47 13.69 40.41
N ARG A 75 14.34 13.96 39.43
CA ARG A 75 15.63 14.61 39.66
C ARG A 75 15.39 16.10 39.51
N ASN A 76 15.33 16.75 40.67
CA ASN A 76 15.33 18.20 40.85
C ASN A 76 16.53 18.85 40.15
#